data_AF-A0A1Q5TIH6-F1
#
_entry.id   AF-A0A1Q5TIH6-F1
#
_cell.length_a   1.000
_cell.length_b   1.000
_cell.length_c   1.000
_cell.angle_alpha   90.00
_cell.angle_beta   90.00
_cell.angle_gamma   90.00
#
_symmetry.space_group_name_H-M   'P 1'
#
loop_
_entity.id
_entity.type
_entity.pdbx_description
1 polymer ?
#
loop_
_entity_poly.entity_id
_entity_poly.type
_entity_poly.pdbx_seq_one_letter_code
_entity_poly.pdbx_strand_id
1 'polypeptide(L)'
;MTTIHWPGGIPREIKPHPETDLSQDELEEEVKGWLLFVQENWVPRDRANISDDDKEYELRQRRALVQNWASESQDFRDVRPIHYLQAFV
;
A
#
# COMPACT_ATOMS: atom_id res chain seq x y z
N MET A 1 29.83 3.89 3.44
CA MET A 1 29.39 2.50 3.22
C MET A 1 27.91 2.57 2.88
N THR A 2 27.53 2.37 1.62
CA THR A 2 26.12 2.37 1.22
C THR A 2 25.53 1.02 1.61
N THR A 3 24.75 0.97 2.68
CA THR A 3 23.99 -0.22 3.06
C THR A 3 22.94 -0.45 1.97
N ILE A 4 23.22 -1.38 1.07
CA ILE A 4 22.24 -1.84 0.10
C ILE A 4 21.27 -2.72 0.89
N HIS A 5 20.14 -2.15 1.30
CA HIS A 5 19.12 -2.82 2.11
C HIS A 5 18.36 -3.93 1.37
N TRP A 6 18.56 -4.04 0.04
CA TRP A 6 17.95 -5.06 -0.80
C TRP A 6 19.00 -5.81 -1.63
N PRO A 7 19.22 -7.11 -1.42
CA PRO A 7 20.13 -7.88 -2.27
C PRO A 7 19.62 -7.87 -3.72
N GLY A 8 20.39 -7.26 -4.62
CA GLY A 8 20.01 -7.06 -6.02
C GLY A 8 19.38 -5.69 -6.34
N GLY A 9 19.23 -4.81 -5.35
CA GLY A 9 18.59 -3.51 -5.51
C GLY A 9 17.06 -3.58 -5.46
N ILE A 10 16.42 -2.44 -5.63
CA ILE A 10 14.96 -2.32 -5.66
C ILE A 10 14.45 -2.87 -7.01
N PRO A 11 13.49 -3.81 -7.03
CA PRO A 11 12.84 -4.29 -8.25
C PRO A 11 12.27 -3.14 -9.08
N ARG A 12 12.33 -3.27 -10.40
CA ARG A 12 11.90 -2.22 -11.34
C ARG A 12 10.40 -1.92 -11.24
N GLU A 13 9.65 -2.90 -10.78
CA GLU A 13 8.21 -2.83 -10.58
C GLU A 13 7.87 -1.93 -9.41
N ILE A 14 8.74 -1.84 -8.39
CA ILE A 14 8.53 -0.94 -7.26
C ILE A 14 8.84 0.49 -7.69
N LYS A 15 7.82 1.35 -7.60
CA LYS A 15 7.93 2.78 -7.86
C LYS A 15 8.15 3.51 -6.53
N PRO A 16 9.38 3.97 -6.25
CA PRO A 16 9.67 4.73 -5.04
C PRO A 16 8.92 6.08 -5.07
N HIS A 17 8.71 6.65 -3.89
CA HIS A 17 8.23 8.01 -3.76
C HIS A 17 9.23 8.98 -4.45
N PRO A 18 8.78 10.00 -5.18
CA PRO A 18 9.67 10.95 -5.88
C PRO A 18 10.53 11.76 -4.92
N GLU A 19 10.03 12.01 -3.72
CA GLU A 19 10.73 12.71 -2.64
C GLU A 19 11.35 11.72 -1.66
N THR A 20 12.60 11.95 -1.27
CA THR A 20 13.37 11.05 -0.40
C THR A 20 13.32 11.43 1.08
N ASP A 21 12.94 12.68 1.39
CA ASP A 21 13.00 13.26 2.73
C ASP A 21 11.65 13.89 3.13
N LEU A 22 10.63 13.04 3.19
CA LEU A 22 9.30 13.45 3.66
C LEU A 22 9.36 13.90 5.13
N SER A 23 8.72 15.02 5.41
CA SER A 23 8.37 15.40 6.79
C SER A 23 7.39 14.40 7.39
N GLN A 24 7.20 14.48 8.71
CA GLN A 24 6.25 13.60 9.40
C GLN A 24 4.81 13.81 8.88
N ASP A 25 4.40 15.07 8.67
CA ASP A 25 3.05 15.39 8.19
C ASP A 25 2.81 14.84 6.77
N GLU A 26 3.81 14.97 5.88
CA GLU A 26 3.73 14.41 4.53
C GLU A 26 3.66 12.87 4.57
N LEU A 27 4.46 12.23 5.44
CA LEU A 27 4.38 10.78 5.64
C LEU A 27 3.00 10.34 6.17
N GLU A 28 2.38 11.13 7.06
CA GLU A 28 1.04 10.85 7.55
C GLU A 28 -0.01 10.93 6.43
N GLU A 29 0.10 11.88 5.50
CA GLU A 29 -0.76 11.93 4.32
C GLU A 29 -0.54 10.72 3.39
N GLU A 30 0.71 10.32 3.13
CA GLU A 30 1.03 9.12 2.36
C GLU A 30 0.42 7.84 2.97
N VAL A 31 0.47 7.75 4.31
CA VAL A 31 -0.12 6.62 5.06
C VAL A 31 -1.64 6.58 4.88
N LYS A 32 -2.33 7.72 4.83
CA LYS A 32 -3.79 7.76 4.60
C LYS A 32 -4.15 7.16 3.23
N GLY A 33 -3.38 7.48 2.20
CA GLY A 33 -3.56 6.90 0.86
C GLY A 33 -3.48 5.38 0.88
N TRP A 34 -2.47 4.83 1.57
CA TRP A 34 -2.31 3.38 1.75
C TRP A 34 -3.48 2.76 2.53
N LEU A 35 -3.89 3.35 3.65
CA LEU A 35 -4.98 2.83 4.48
C LEU A 35 -6.30 2.77 3.70
N LEU A 36 -6.62 3.82 2.94
CA LEU A 36 -7.81 3.87 2.10
C LEU A 36 -7.75 2.81 0.99
N PHE A 37 -6.60 2.65 0.32
CA PHE A 37 -6.42 1.60 -0.69
C PHE A 37 -6.66 0.21 -0.11
N VAL A 38 -6.11 -0.09 1.06
CA VAL A 38 -6.34 -1.38 1.73
C VAL A 38 -7.82 -1.56 2.05
N GLN A 39 -8.48 -0.54 2.60
CA GLN A 39 -9.91 -0.61 2.93
C GLN A 39 -10.78 -0.91 1.70
N GLU A 40 -10.50 -0.27 0.56
CA GLU A 40 -11.27 -0.44 -0.67
C GLU A 40 -11.03 -1.79 -1.36
N ASN A 41 -9.82 -2.32 -1.25
CA ASN A 41 -9.38 -3.49 -2.03
C ASN A 41 -9.28 -4.78 -1.21
N TRP A 42 -9.40 -4.70 0.12
CA TRP A 42 -9.49 -5.88 0.96
C TRP A 42 -10.80 -6.62 0.72
N VAL A 43 -10.69 -7.92 0.47
CA VAL A 43 -11.78 -8.87 0.29
C VAL A 43 -11.80 -9.84 1.47
N PRO A 44 -12.77 -9.68 2.39
CA PRO A 44 -13.04 -10.64 3.45
C PRO A 44 -13.27 -12.06 2.91
N ARG A 45 -12.89 -13.08 3.68
CA ARG A 45 -12.96 -14.50 3.25
C ARG A 45 -14.37 -14.97 2.91
N ASP A 46 -15.33 -14.57 3.72
CA ASP A 46 -16.75 -14.83 3.53
C ASP A 46 -17.23 -14.29 2.18
N ARG A 47 -16.80 -13.08 1.82
CA ARG A 47 -17.08 -12.47 0.52
C ARG A 47 -16.35 -13.17 -0.63
N ALA A 48 -15.13 -13.64 -0.41
CA ALA A 48 -14.32 -14.33 -1.42
C ALA A 48 -14.65 -15.82 -1.57
N ASN A 49 -15.57 -16.36 -0.75
CA ASN A 49 -15.93 -17.78 -0.72
C ASN A 49 -14.69 -18.70 -0.54
N ILE A 50 -13.77 -18.29 0.34
CA ILE A 50 -12.54 -19.04 0.63
C ILE A 50 -12.77 -19.96 1.84
N SER A 51 -12.46 -21.24 1.69
CA SER A 51 -12.53 -22.22 2.78
C SER A 51 -11.65 -21.81 3.96
N ASP A 52 -12.13 -22.06 5.17
CA ASP A 52 -11.35 -21.89 6.41
C ASP A 52 -10.07 -22.74 6.43
N ASP A 53 -9.96 -23.78 5.60
CA ASP A 53 -8.79 -24.66 5.51
C ASP A 53 -7.60 -24.01 4.83
N ASP A 54 -7.82 -23.07 3.91
CA ASP A 54 -6.74 -22.25 3.40
C ASP A 54 -6.26 -21.38 4.56
N LYS A 55 -5.05 -21.54 5.09
CA LYS A 55 -4.54 -20.70 6.19
C LYS A 55 -3.71 -19.52 5.73
N GLU A 56 -3.50 -19.39 4.41
CA GLU A 56 -2.58 -18.42 3.83
C GLU A 56 -3.28 -17.31 3.04
N TYR A 57 -4.60 -17.39 2.83
CA TYR A 57 -5.34 -16.40 2.05
C TYR A 57 -5.09 -14.96 2.48
N GLU A 58 -5.18 -14.62 3.77
CA GLU A 58 -4.90 -13.27 4.26
C GLU A 58 -3.46 -12.86 3.99
N LEU A 59 -2.50 -13.77 4.11
CA LEU A 59 -1.10 -13.50 3.84
C LEU A 59 -0.88 -13.21 2.35
N ARG A 60 -1.46 -14.03 1.47
CA ARG A 60 -1.43 -13.83 0.01
C ARG A 60 -2.07 -12.50 -0.36
N GLN A 61 -3.19 -12.17 0.27
CA GLN A 61 -3.90 -10.91 0.04
C GLN A 61 -3.09 -9.69 0.48
N ARG A 62 -2.50 -9.69 1.69
CA ARG A 62 -1.62 -8.62 2.15
C ARG A 62 -0.43 -8.40 1.21
N ARG A 63 0.21 -9.49 0.77
CA ARG A 63 1.33 -9.41 -0.19
C ARG A 63 0.90 -8.81 -1.52
N ALA A 64 -0.26 -9.24 -2.05
CA ALA A 64 -0.80 -8.70 -3.29
C ALA A 64 -1.12 -7.20 -3.17
N LEU A 65 -1.73 -6.76 -2.07
CA LEU A 65 -2.03 -5.35 -1.84
C LEU A 65 -0.76 -4.50 -1.75
N VAL A 66 0.25 -4.95 -0.99
CA VAL A 66 1.54 -4.25 -0.90
C VAL A 66 2.21 -4.17 -2.27
N GLN A 67 2.26 -5.28 -3.00
CA GLN A 67 2.87 -5.33 -4.32
C GLN A 67 2.17 -4.39 -5.30
N ASN A 68 0.83 -4.41 -5.33
CA ASN A 68 0.05 -3.54 -6.20
C ASN A 68 0.29 -2.07 -5.85
N TRP A 69 0.12 -1.69 -4.58
CA TRP A 69 0.37 -0.31 -4.13
C TRP A 69 1.79 0.16 -4.47
N ALA A 70 2.80 -0.65 -4.15
CA ALA A 70 4.20 -0.35 -4.42
C ALA A 70 4.53 -0.25 -5.91
N SER A 71 3.72 -0.84 -6.79
CA SER A 71 3.92 -0.79 -8.24
C SER A 71 3.19 0.36 -8.94
N GLU A 72 2.28 1.03 -8.24
CA GLU A 72 1.52 2.16 -8.78
C GLU A 72 2.30 3.47 -8.78
N SER A 73 1.95 4.39 -9.68
CA SER A 73 2.55 5.74 -9.75
C SER A 73 2.18 6.58 -8.52
N GLN A 74 3.02 7.57 -8.20
CA GLN A 74 2.70 8.51 -7.12
C GLN A 74 1.36 9.23 -7.38
N ASP A 75 1.09 9.65 -8.62
CA ASP A 75 -0.23 10.23 -8.99
C ASP A 75 -1.43 9.35 -8.57
N PHE A 76 -1.30 8.03 -8.64
CA PHE A 76 -2.39 7.12 -8.23
C PHE A 76 -2.55 7.08 -6.71
N ARG A 77 -1.43 7.21 -5.98
CA ARG A 77 -1.39 7.25 -4.52
C ARG A 77 -1.92 8.60 -4.01
N ASP A 78 -1.62 9.68 -4.72
CA ASP A 78 -1.96 11.07 -4.41
C ASP A 78 -3.36 11.51 -4.84
N VAL A 79 -4.06 10.81 -5.73
CA VAL A 79 -5.40 11.24 -6.21
C VAL A 79 -6.48 11.07 -5.13
N ARG A 80 -6.17 10.42 -4.00
CA ARG A 80 -7.13 10.08 -2.95
C ARG A 80 -7.29 11.03 -1.73
N PRO A 81 -6.50 12.10 -1.48
CA PRO A 81 -6.69 12.91 -0.27
C PRO A 81 -7.72 14.05 -0.33
N ILE A 82 -8.30 14.46 -1.47
CA ILE A 82 -8.87 15.84 -1.50
C ILE A 82 -10.38 15.95 -1.14
N HIS A 83 -11.16 14.87 -1.10
CA HIS A 83 -12.61 14.99 -0.80
C HIS A 83 -13.20 14.05 0.26
N TYR A 84 -12.42 13.15 0.87
CA TYR A 84 -12.95 12.18 1.85
C TYR A 84 -12.48 12.41 3.30
N LEU A 85 -11.80 13.53 3.59
CA LEU A 85 -11.34 13.85 4.95
C LEU A 85 -12.44 14.36 5.91
N GLN A 86 -13.72 14.45 5.49
CA GLN A 86 -14.82 14.76 6.42
C GLN A 86 -15.35 13.54 7.19
N ALA A 87 -14.81 12.33 6.99
CA ALA A 87 -15.28 11.13 7.69
C ALA A 87 -14.44 10.73 8.93
N PHE A 88 -13.40 11.49 9.29
CA PHE A 88 -12.44 11.09 10.32
C PHE A 88 -12.10 12.19 11.35
N VAL A 89 -13.12 12.91 11.84
CA VAL A 89 -13.11 13.55 13.18
C VAL A 89 -14.38 13.15 13.92
#